data_AF-A0A077WRX9-F1
#
_entry.id   AF-A0A077WRX9-F1
#
_cell.length_a   1.000
_cell.length_b   1.000
_cell.length_c   1.000
_cell.angle_alpha   90.00
_cell.angle_beta   90.00
_cell.angle_gamma   90.00
#
_symmetry.space_group_name_H-M   'P 1'
#
loop_
_entity.id
_entity.type
_entity.pdbx_description
1 polymer ?
#
loop_
_entity_poly.entity_id
_entity_poly.type
_entity_poly.pdbx_seq_one_letter_code
_entity_poly.pdbx_strand_id
1 'polypeptide(L)'
;MATSTKKYYQTTLSFTPLNKGKVRNKESPVDEPAPSKRPRTDKENQSSPTPKKSLSLSKEKRKIGNSNTQLKTSSRPFTFTKSDPIEPPRFTRIPLQLTEDEIWARLQIREFVFRFGEHFNIDSRVITSMQNVQGNWRIKRLSINIALELLQSMEQGYIESPVSSTLATQDIYFNNARTMQAIGTRVMHQWMEERGLTDNKYMTADVARITFVEELERDGLTASHWEDLGFVLLAAGFSDHLSQALENASKLTATDHIYMIQMMCDLLLFHSQLRRQWVITDANNKEHKMVEAALRVERRRSENTEDPKIYESRLALEKKYLELTIEGHRSTKRLEPAGHDNKGNEYWIFNDLITAHGGCGADSRNSEPFWAYSVVAIGPGPSTSTKERQWWHISDIEDILQLRKWLEKEAAPSSQFSQQLLQRVQYLHSLRWIEAQGKNGRKAIAK
;
A
#
# COMPACT_ATOMS: atom_id res chain seq x y z
N MET A 1 16.33 -27.82 37.75
CA MET A 1 15.34 -28.02 36.67
C MET A 1 15.07 -26.66 36.04
N ALA A 2 15.30 -26.55 34.73
CA ALA A 2 15.22 -25.32 33.97
C ALA A 2 13.90 -25.22 33.19
N THR A 3 13.28 -24.05 33.19
CA THR A 3 12.36 -23.52 32.14
C THR A 3 12.34 -22.00 32.29
N SER A 4 13.24 -21.29 31.61
CA SER A 4 13.07 -20.68 30.27
C SER A 4 12.01 -19.56 30.22
N THR A 5 12.48 -18.35 30.52
CA THR A 5 11.83 -17.05 30.30
C THR A 5 11.80 -16.69 28.81
N LYS A 6 10.61 -16.41 28.27
CA LYS A 6 10.45 -15.72 26.98
C LYS A 6 10.49 -14.20 27.21
N LYS A 7 11.51 -13.54 26.68
CA LYS A 7 11.58 -12.08 26.53
C LYS A 7 10.97 -11.71 25.17
N TYR A 8 10.01 -10.79 25.17
CA TYR A 8 9.56 -10.10 23.95
C TYR A 8 10.34 -8.79 23.81
N TYR A 9 10.79 -8.51 22.59
CA TYR A 9 11.54 -7.30 22.24
C TYR A 9 10.59 -6.10 22.22
N GLN A 10 10.85 -5.15 23.13
CA GLN A 10 10.49 -3.74 22.95
C GLN A 10 11.46 -3.14 21.94
N THR A 11 10.95 -2.54 20.87
CA THR A 11 11.74 -1.61 20.03
C THR A 11 11.40 -0.19 20.44
N THR A 12 11.86 0.22 21.62
CA THR A 12 11.92 1.62 22.01
C THR A 12 13.13 2.26 21.34
N LEU A 13 12.89 3.11 20.34
CA LEU A 13 13.90 4.03 19.81
C LEU A 13 14.20 5.07 20.90
N SER A 14 15.19 4.78 21.75
CA SER A 14 15.73 5.76 22.70
C SER A 14 16.83 6.57 22.02
N PHE A 15 16.53 7.84 21.72
CA PHE A 15 17.54 8.78 21.24
C PHE A 15 18.26 9.46 22.40
N THR A 16 19.58 9.30 22.44
CA THR A 16 20.48 10.11 23.27
C THR A 16 20.81 11.40 22.51
N PRO A 17 20.61 12.60 23.07
CA PRO A 17 20.90 13.84 22.35
C PRO A 17 22.42 14.06 22.27
N LEU A 18 22.95 14.08 21.03
CA LEU A 18 24.34 14.48 20.78
C LEU A 18 24.47 16.01 20.70
N ASN A 19 25.56 16.49 21.28
CA ASN A 19 25.98 17.88 21.49
C ASN A 19 25.69 18.89 20.36
N LYS A 20 25.23 20.07 20.77
CA LYS A 20 25.08 21.28 19.94
C LYS A 20 26.45 21.83 19.53
N GLY A 21 26.83 21.64 18.27
CA GLY A 21 27.90 22.39 17.61
C GLY A 21 27.34 23.65 16.94
N LYS A 22 27.78 24.82 17.40
CA LYS A 22 27.59 26.14 16.75
C LYS A 22 28.13 26.14 15.33
N VAL A 23 27.33 26.54 14.34
CA VAL A 23 27.83 27.18 13.11
C VAL A 23 26.87 28.31 12.67
N ARG A 24 27.44 29.52 12.59
CA ARG A 24 26.91 30.72 11.91
C ARG A 24 27.18 30.60 10.40
N ASN A 25 26.26 31.11 9.56
CA ASN A 25 26.52 32.07 8.46
C ASN A 25 25.27 32.14 7.56
N LYS A 26 24.63 33.31 7.47
CA LYS A 26 24.83 34.43 6.51
C LYS A 26 24.06 34.23 5.19
N GLU A 27 23.20 35.20 4.97
CA GLU A 27 22.33 35.50 3.83
C GLU A 27 23.03 35.48 2.47
N SER A 28 22.28 35.15 1.41
CA SER A 28 21.95 36.10 0.32
C SER A 28 20.98 35.45 -0.69
N PRO A 29 20.10 36.25 -1.35
CA PRO A 29 19.09 35.77 -2.29
C PRO A 29 19.66 35.68 -3.71
N VAL A 30 19.18 34.74 -4.52
CA VAL A 30 19.54 34.62 -5.94
C VAL A 30 18.27 34.66 -6.79
N ASP A 31 18.33 35.56 -7.77
CA ASP A 31 17.32 35.89 -8.77
C ASP A 31 16.86 34.71 -9.63
N GLU A 32 15.56 34.72 -9.93
CA GLU A 32 14.86 33.81 -10.84
C GLU A 32 14.99 34.31 -12.30
N PRO A 33 15.39 33.48 -13.28
CA PRO A 33 15.20 33.82 -14.69
C PRO A 33 14.04 33.02 -15.32
N ALA A 34 13.28 33.76 -16.15
CA ALA A 34 12.11 33.34 -16.92
C ALA A 34 12.35 32.15 -17.89
N PRO A 35 11.29 31.41 -18.28
CA PRO A 35 11.43 30.19 -19.07
C PRO A 35 11.63 30.45 -20.58
N SER A 36 12.69 29.84 -21.12
CA SER A 36 13.02 29.77 -22.55
C SER A 36 12.11 28.79 -23.29
N LYS A 37 11.50 29.27 -24.38
CA LYS A 37 10.72 28.50 -25.37
C LYS A 37 11.59 27.42 -26.03
N ARG A 38 11.09 26.18 -26.13
CA ARG A 38 11.67 25.13 -26.99
C ARG A 38 10.87 25.01 -28.30
N PRO A 39 11.53 24.87 -29.46
CA PRO A 39 10.88 24.62 -30.73
C PRO A 39 10.56 23.13 -30.92
N ARG A 40 9.43 22.86 -31.58
CA ARG A 40 9.03 21.55 -32.12
C ARG A 40 9.97 21.14 -33.24
N THR A 41 10.38 19.87 -33.24
CA THR A 41 10.94 19.19 -34.41
C THR A 41 10.14 17.93 -34.68
N ASP A 42 9.44 17.96 -35.82
CA ASP A 42 8.89 16.80 -36.51
C ASP A 42 10.03 15.95 -37.09
N LYS A 43 9.85 14.61 -37.11
CA LYS A 43 10.52 13.65 -38.00
C LYS A 43 9.77 12.31 -37.90
N GLU A 44 8.93 12.00 -38.88
CA GLU A 44 9.22 11.31 -40.15
C GLU A 44 9.55 9.81 -40.02
N ASN A 45 8.72 9.06 -40.74
CA ASN A 45 8.69 7.61 -40.91
C ASN A 45 9.98 7.06 -41.51
N GLN A 46 10.51 5.96 -40.95
CA GLN A 46 11.27 4.99 -41.72
C GLN A 46 10.92 3.55 -41.31
N SER A 47 10.34 2.86 -42.29
CA SER A 47 10.11 1.43 -42.36
C SER A 47 11.39 0.67 -42.72
N SER A 48 11.64 -0.48 -42.09
CA SER A 48 12.61 -1.46 -42.59
C SER A 48 12.09 -2.90 -42.39
N PRO A 49 12.37 -3.82 -43.32
CA PRO A 49 11.75 -5.14 -43.41
C PRO A 49 12.53 -6.23 -42.68
N THR A 50 11.84 -7.19 -42.07
CA THR A 50 12.45 -8.41 -41.51
C THR A 50 12.18 -9.64 -42.39
N PRO A 51 13.19 -10.52 -42.60
CA PRO A 51 13.09 -11.65 -43.50
C PRO A 51 12.52 -12.91 -42.83
N LYS A 52 11.73 -13.65 -43.60
CA LYS A 52 11.17 -14.98 -43.27
C LYS A 52 12.28 -16.03 -43.27
N LYS A 53 12.43 -16.80 -42.17
CA LYS A 53 13.16 -18.08 -42.14
C LYS A 53 12.16 -19.22 -41.89
N SER A 54 11.97 -20.03 -42.92
CA SER A 54 11.27 -21.31 -42.92
C SER A 54 12.12 -22.39 -42.26
N LEU A 55 11.60 -23.03 -41.21
CA LEU A 55 12.17 -24.24 -40.60
C LEU A 55 11.40 -25.46 -41.11
N SER A 56 12.09 -26.29 -41.87
CA SER A 56 11.64 -27.60 -42.35
C SER A 56 11.78 -28.65 -41.26
N LEU A 57 10.67 -29.25 -40.84
CA LEU A 57 10.61 -30.41 -39.95
C LEU A 57 10.82 -31.71 -40.74
N SER A 58 11.99 -32.33 -40.61
CA SER A 58 12.26 -33.69 -41.06
C SER A 58 11.67 -34.70 -40.08
N LYS A 59 10.72 -35.52 -40.57
CA LYS A 59 10.16 -36.69 -39.87
C LYS A 59 11.21 -37.80 -39.77
N GLU A 60 11.65 -38.12 -38.56
CA GLU A 60 12.49 -39.28 -38.29
C GLU A 60 11.63 -40.44 -37.74
N LYS A 61 11.67 -41.56 -38.47
CA LYS A 61 10.96 -42.83 -38.17
C LYS A 61 11.58 -43.48 -36.93
N ARG A 62 10.81 -43.62 -35.85
CA ARG A 62 11.15 -44.50 -34.72
C ARG A 62 10.91 -45.97 -35.10
N LYS A 63 11.99 -46.74 -35.22
CA LYS A 63 11.99 -48.22 -35.16
C LYS A 63 11.83 -48.65 -33.71
N ILE A 64 10.80 -49.45 -33.45
CA ILE A 64 10.60 -50.16 -32.18
C ILE A 64 11.50 -51.40 -32.21
N GLY A 65 12.52 -51.42 -31.35
CA GLY A 65 13.38 -52.58 -31.11
C GLY A 65 13.35 -52.94 -29.64
N ASN A 66 12.59 -53.98 -29.29
CA ASN A 66 12.61 -54.60 -27.98
C ASN A 66 13.96 -55.31 -27.77
N SER A 67 14.74 -54.84 -26.81
CA SER A 67 15.79 -55.65 -26.20
C SER A 67 15.77 -55.45 -24.69
N ASN A 68 15.32 -56.50 -23.99
CA ASN A 68 15.47 -56.65 -22.55
C ASN A 68 16.97 -56.77 -22.24
N THR A 69 17.61 -55.63 -21.93
CA THR A 69 18.93 -55.61 -21.31
C THR A 69 18.75 -55.21 -19.86
N GLN A 70 19.09 -56.13 -18.96
CA GLN A 70 19.16 -55.91 -17.52
C GLN A 70 20.04 -54.68 -17.23
N LEU A 71 19.39 -53.60 -16.79
CA LEU A 71 20.04 -52.41 -16.26
C LEU A 71 20.80 -52.77 -14.97
N LYS A 72 22.10 -52.98 -15.10
CA LYS A 72 23.03 -52.89 -13.97
C LYS A 72 22.95 -51.48 -13.42
N THR A 73 22.40 -51.33 -12.22
CA THR A 73 22.39 -50.12 -11.42
C THR A 73 23.81 -49.76 -11.01
N SER A 74 24.54 -49.15 -11.94
CA SER A 74 25.78 -48.43 -11.66
C SER A 74 25.43 -47.21 -10.81
N SER A 75 25.50 -47.36 -9.49
CA SER A 75 25.50 -46.28 -8.50
C SER A 75 26.76 -45.43 -8.66
N ARG A 76 26.83 -44.65 -9.74
CA ARG A 76 27.81 -43.57 -9.82
C ARG A 76 27.46 -42.58 -8.72
N PRO A 77 28.40 -42.25 -7.81
CA PRO A 77 28.17 -41.18 -6.85
C PRO A 77 27.87 -39.91 -7.64
N PHE A 78 26.66 -39.40 -7.51
CA PHE A 78 26.31 -38.08 -8.01
C PHE A 78 27.16 -37.09 -7.21
N THR A 79 28.27 -36.65 -7.80
CA THR A 79 28.98 -35.47 -7.34
C THR A 79 28.02 -34.30 -7.48
N PHE A 80 27.42 -33.88 -6.36
CA PHE A 80 26.70 -32.62 -6.29
C PHE A 80 27.68 -31.50 -6.62
N THR A 81 27.65 -31.04 -7.87
CA THR A 81 28.29 -29.79 -8.24
C THR A 81 27.64 -28.69 -7.40
N LYS A 82 28.45 -27.98 -6.61
CA LYS A 82 27.97 -26.80 -5.87
C LYS A 82 27.28 -25.89 -6.87
N SER A 83 26.00 -25.61 -6.66
CA SER A 83 25.25 -24.69 -7.51
C SER A 83 25.90 -23.31 -7.48
N ASP A 84 26.04 -22.71 -8.65
CA ASP A 84 26.64 -21.37 -8.80
C ASP A 84 25.96 -20.38 -7.84
N PRO A 85 26.72 -19.48 -7.19
CA PRO A 85 26.16 -18.45 -6.32
C PRO A 85 25.06 -17.68 -7.07
N ILE A 86 23.88 -17.57 -6.44
CA ILE A 86 22.79 -16.78 -7.02
C ILE A 86 23.10 -15.33 -6.66
N GLU A 87 23.19 -14.45 -7.66
CA GLU A 87 23.44 -13.03 -7.43
C GLU A 87 22.18 -12.33 -6.89
N PRO A 88 22.32 -11.30 -6.04
CA PRO A 88 21.19 -10.50 -5.60
C PRO A 88 20.54 -9.78 -6.78
N PRO A 89 19.21 -9.50 -6.71
CA PRO A 89 18.54 -8.72 -7.73
C PRO A 89 19.04 -7.27 -7.76
N ARG A 90 18.60 -6.50 -8.75
CA ARG A 90 18.91 -5.07 -8.80
C ARG A 90 18.13 -4.30 -7.74
N PHE A 91 18.86 -3.64 -6.82
CA PHE A 91 18.29 -2.67 -5.89
C PHE A 91 18.47 -1.27 -6.47
N THR A 92 17.39 -0.50 -6.48
CA THR A 92 17.44 0.93 -6.86
C THR A 92 17.13 1.77 -5.64
N ARG A 93 18.01 2.72 -5.32
CA ARG A 93 17.84 3.59 -4.15
C ARG A 93 16.62 4.51 -4.33
N ILE A 94 15.81 4.62 -3.28
CA ILE A 94 14.72 5.61 -3.19
C ILE A 94 15.30 6.87 -2.53
N PRO A 95 15.38 8.01 -3.23
CA PRO A 95 15.69 9.28 -2.60
C PRO A 95 14.49 9.75 -1.78
N LEU A 96 14.68 9.91 -0.46
CA LEU A 96 13.64 10.45 0.42
C LEU A 96 13.63 11.98 0.35
N GLN A 97 12.49 12.55 0.00
CA GLN A 97 12.22 14.00 0.00
C GLN A 97 11.65 14.48 1.35
N LEU A 98 11.05 13.56 2.10
CA LEU A 98 10.48 13.77 3.42
C LEU A 98 11.29 13.03 4.48
N THR A 99 11.08 13.36 5.75
CA THR A 99 11.65 12.60 6.86
C THR A 99 11.08 11.18 6.88
N GLU A 100 11.84 10.23 7.41
CA GLU A 100 11.38 8.85 7.49
C GLU A 100 10.08 8.72 8.30
N ASP A 101 9.96 9.48 9.39
CA ASP A 101 8.77 9.47 10.24
C ASP A 101 7.52 9.96 9.48
N GLU A 102 7.65 10.98 8.64
CA GLU A 102 6.53 11.45 7.81
C GLU A 102 6.18 10.43 6.72
N ILE A 103 7.17 9.75 6.13
CA ILE A 103 6.94 8.65 5.17
C ILE A 103 6.15 7.53 5.83
N TRP A 104 6.49 7.15 7.06
CA TRP A 104 5.76 6.12 7.81
C TRP A 104 4.34 6.54 8.14
N ALA A 105 4.13 7.76 8.64
CA ALA A 105 2.79 8.29 8.91
C ALA A 105 1.90 8.24 7.67
N ARG A 106 2.46 8.66 6.53
CA ARG A 106 1.78 8.57 5.23
C ARG A 106 1.51 7.14 4.81
N LEU A 107 2.47 6.22 4.92
CA LEU A 107 2.24 4.80 4.61
C LEU A 107 1.12 4.20 5.47
N GLN A 108 1.01 4.58 6.75
CA GLN A 108 -0.07 4.14 7.64
C GLN A 108 -1.43 4.70 7.23
N ILE A 109 -1.53 5.99 6.94
CA ILE A 109 -2.77 6.61 6.42
C ILE A 109 -3.18 5.93 5.10
N ARG A 110 -2.21 5.67 4.22
CA ARG A 110 -2.42 4.99 2.94
C ARG A 110 -2.96 3.58 3.14
N GLU A 111 -2.39 2.82 4.07
CA GLU A 111 -2.87 1.49 4.42
C GLU A 111 -4.28 1.54 5.02
N PHE A 112 -4.57 2.50 5.90
CA PHE A 112 -5.92 2.71 6.42
C PHE A 112 -6.93 2.93 5.28
N VAL A 113 -6.63 3.84 4.36
CA VAL A 113 -7.50 4.14 3.21
C VAL A 113 -7.63 2.92 2.28
N PHE A 114 -6.55 2.18 2.02
CA PHE A 114 -6.59 0.95 1.23
C PHE A 114 -7.58 -0.08 1.79
N ARG A 115 -7.57 -0.25 3.12
CA ARG A 115 -8.36 -1.26 3.82
C ARG A 115 -9.81 -0.82 4.07
N PHE A 116 -10.00 0.45 4.45
CA PHE A 116 -11.27 0.93 4.99
C PHE A 116 -11.87 2.09 4.21
N GLY A 117 -11.21 2.58 3.16
CA GLY A 117 -11.70 3.72 2.39
C GLY A 117 -13.08 3.51 1.79
N GLU A 118 -13.42 2.27 1.39
CA GLU A 118 -14.78 1.95 0.91
C GLU A 118 -15.83 2.02 2.02
N HIS A 119 -15.46 1.63 3.25
CA HIS A 119 -16.37 1.69 4.39
C HIS A 119 -16.73 3.14 4.76
N PHE A 120 -15.77 4.04 4.60
CA PHE A 120 -15.89 5.47 4.88
C PHE A 120 -16.19 6.31 3.63
N ASN A 121 -16.60 5.67 2.52
CA ASN A 121 -16.93 6.33 1.25
C ASN A 121 -15.88 7.35 0.76
N ILE A 122 -14.59 7.10 1.03
CA ILE A 122 -13.50 8.02 0.63
C ILE A 122 -13.42 8.07 -0.89
N ASP A 123 -13.58 9.26 -1.47
CA ASP A 123 -13.57 9.47 -2.93
C ASP A 123 -12.25 8.96 -3.56
N SER A 124 -12.38 8.10 -4.57
CA SER A 124 -11.31 7.63 -5.47
C SER A 124 -10.32 8.72 -5.93
N ARG A 125 -10.78 9.98 -6.07
CA ARG A 125 -9.94 11.13 -6.45
C ARG A 125 -8.94 11.52 -5.37
N VAL A 126 -9.33 11.39 -4.10
CA VAL A 126 -8.44 11.59 -2.94
C VAL A 126 -7.39 10.48 -2.94
N ILE A 127 -7.85 9.25 -3.09
CA ILE A 127 -7.03 8.03 -3.11
C ILE A 127 -5.96 8.08 -4.19
N THR A 128 -6.30 8.53 -5.39
CA THR A 128 -5.34 8.66 -6.51
C THR A 128 -4.15 9.56 -6.15
N SER A 129 -4.36 10.62 -5.36
CA SER A 129 -3.28 11.53 -4.96
C SER A 129 -2.33 10.95 -3.93
N MET A 130 -2.77 9.93 -3.18
CA MET A 130 -1.98 9.26 -2.13
C MET A 130 -1.07 8.16 -2.67
N GLN A 131 -1.14 7.89 -3.97
CA GLN A 131 -0.36 6.84 -4.59
C GLN A 131 1.15 7.13 -4.56
N ASN A 132 1.53 8.39 -4.73
CA ASN A 132 2.89 8.85 -4.46
C ASN A 132 2.98 9.27 -2.99
N VAL A 133 3.65 8.47 -2.17
CA VAL A 133 3.82 8.73 -0.73
C VAL A 133 4.57 10.04 -0.48
N GLN A 134 5.54 10.37 -1.33
CA GLN A 134 6.33 11.60 -1.22
C GLN A 134 5.67 12.81 -1.91
N GLY A 135 4.59 12.56 -2.64
CA GLY A 135 3.88 13.58 -3.40
C GLY A 135 3.12 14.57 -2.51
N ASN A 136 2.69 15.66 -3.14
CA ASN A 136 1.75 16.57 -2.51
C ASN A 136 0.36 15.92 -2.47
N TRP A 137 0.01 15.39 -1.31
CA TRP A 137 -1.31 14.82 -1.07
C TRP A 137 -2.35 15.93 -1.06
N ARG A 138 -3.56 15.65 -1.55
CA ARG A 138 -4.69 16.59 -1.41
C ARG A 138 -5.24 16.53 0.03
N ILE A 139 -4.37 16.83 0.99
CA ILE A 139 -4.57 16.65 2.45
C ILE A 139 -5.90 17.26 2.87
N LYS A 140 -6.27 18.44 2.34
CA LYS A 140 -7.53 19.12 2.63
C LYS A 140 -8.76 18.22 2.49
N ARG A 141 -8.91 17.47 1.39
CA ARG A 141 -10.09 16.62 1.19
C ARG A 141 -10.04 15.36 2.04
N LEU A 142 -8.85 14.77 2.16
CA LEU A 142 -8.66 13.58 3.00
C LEU A 142 -8.98 13.90 4.46
N SER A 143 -8.46 15.01 4.98
CA SER A 143 -8.65 15.42 6.37
C SER A 143 -10.11 15.68 6.69
N ILE A 144 -10.87 16.31 5.79
CA ILE A 144 -12.31 16.53 5.97
C ILE A 144 -13.05 15.19 6.08
N ASN A 145 -12.84 14.27 5.14
CA ASN A 145 -13.51 12.97 5.14
C ASN A 145 -13.20 12.19 6.43
N ILE A 146 -11.92 12.11 6.80
CA ILE A 146 -11.50 11.40 8.02
C ILE A 146 -12.04 12.08 9.29
N ALA A 147 -12.00 13.41 9.38
CA ALA A 147 -12.50 14.14 10.54
C ALA A 147 -14.01 13.99 10.69
N LEU A 148 -14.77 14.14 9.61
CA LEU A 148 -16.23 14.00 9.65
C LEU A 148 -16.66 12.60 10.03
N GLU A 149 -16.02 11.57 9.44
CA GLU A 149 -16.32 10.18 9.80
C GLU A 149 -15.98 9.89 11.26
N LEU A 150 -14.89 10.46 11.78
CA LEU A 150 -14.55 10.34 13.19
C LEU A 150 -15.61 10.98 14.09
N LEU A 151 -15.97 12.24 13.84
CA LEU A 151 -16.95 12.97 14.64
C LEU A 151 -18.34 12.33 14.56
N GLN A 152 -18.77 11.87 13.38
CA GLN A 152 -20.02 11.16 13.18
C GLN A 152 -20.02 9.81 13.90
N SER A 153 -18.92 9.07 13.84
CA SER A 153 -18.76 7.80 14.56
C SER A 153 -18.85 8.00 16.08
N MET A 154 -18.34 9.13 16.58
CA MET A 154 -18.46 9.50 17.99
C MET A 154 -19.89 9.87 18.38
N GLU A 155 -20.57 10.69 17.56
CA GLU A 155 -21.98 11.07 17.76
C GLU A 155 -22.89 9.83 17.81
N GLN A 156 -22.63 8.86 16.95
CA GLN A 156 -23.41 7.61 16.86
C GLN A 156 -22.99 6.56 17.90
N GLY A 157 -21.95 6.83 18.69
CA GLY A 157 -21.41 5.90 19.69
C GLY A 157 -20.77 4.64 19.09
N TYR A 158 -20.34 4.69 17.82
CA TYR A 158 -19.72 3.56 17.12
C TYR A 158 -18.25 3.35 17.48
N ILE A 159 -17.60 4.34 18.07
CA ILE A 159 -16.25 4.20 18.63
C ILE A 159 -16.35 3.51 20.00
N GLU A 160 -16.21 2.19 20.01
CA GLU A 160 -16.29 1.40 21.25
C GLU A 160 -14.94 1.35 21.97
N SER A 161 -14.94 1.43 23.29
CA SER A 161 -13.73 1.14 24.08
C SER A 161 -13.28 -0.31 23.84
N PRO A 162 -11.97 -0.59 23.68
CA PRO A 162 -11.49 -1.94 23.53
C PRO A 162 -11.88 -2.79 24.74
N VAL A 163 -12.78 -3.76 24.52
CA VAL A 163 -13.34 -4.64 25.56
C VAL A 163 -12.28 -5.62 26.12
N SER A 164 -11.13 -5.78 25.45
CA SER A 164 -10.08 -6.72 25.84
C SER A 164 -8.70 -6.06 25.95
N SER A 165 -8.04 -6.25 27.09
CA SER A 165 -6.65 -5.87 27.33
C SER A 165 -5.64 -6.58 26.41
N THR A 166 -6.04 -7.67 25.74
CA THR A 166 -5.20 -8.37 24.75
C THR A 166 -5.23 -7.77 23.35
N LEU A 167 -6.26 -6.96 23.01
CA LEU A 167 -6.35 -6.23 21.75
C LEU A 167 -5.92 -4.76 21.89
N ALA A 168 -5.69 -4.31 23.12
CA ALA A 168 -4.94 -3.09 23.42
C ALA A 168 -3.48 -3.32 22.97
N THR A 169 -3.24 -3.15 21.67
CA THR A 169 -1.90 -2.84 21.20
C THR A 169 -1.48 -1.55 21.89
N GLN A 170 -0.25 -1.54 22.36
CA GLN A 170 0.28 -0.70 23.43
C GLN A 170 -0.13 0.78 23.31
N ASP A 171 -0.51 1.35 24.45
CA ASP A 171 -0.55 2.78 24.79
C ASP A 171 -1.84 3.59 24.54
N ILE A 172 -2.81 3.16 23.72
CA ILE A 172 -4.09 3.89 23.59
C ILE A 172 -5.12 3.33 24.59
N TYR A 173 -4.96 3.68 25.85
CA TYR A 173 -5.99 3.43 26.86
C TYR A 173 -7.10 4.48 26.72
N PHE A 174 -8.23 4.09 26.11
CA PHE A 174 -9.46 4.89 26.16
C PHE A 174 -10.10 4.85 27.56
N ASN A 175 -9.35 5.28 28.57
CA ASN A 175 -9.90 5.48 29.91
C ASN A 175 -11.03 6.53 29.89
N ASN A 176 -11.07 7.36 28.85
CA ASN A 176 -11.99 8.49 28.68
C ASN A 176 -12.87 8.40 27.41
N ALA A 177 -13.21 7.20 26.92
CA ALA A 177 -14.01 7.05 25.68
C ALA A 177 -15.30 7.90 25.67
N ARG A 178 -16.03 7.95 26.80
CA ARG A 178 -17.24 8.77 26.94
C ARG A 178 -16.95 10.27 26.84
N THR A 179 -15.87 10.72 27.46
CA THR A 179 -15.45 12.13 27.42
C THR A 179 -15.08 12.53 26.00
N MET A 180 -14.28 11.70 25.33
CA MET A 180 -13.91 11.90 23.92
C MET A 180 -15.15 11.93 23.03
N GLN A 181 -16.09 10.99 23.18
CA GLN A 181 -17.35 10.99 22.44
C GLN A 181 -18.15 12.28 22.69
N ALA A 182 -18.30 12.70 23.94
CA ALA A 182 -19.01 13.94 24.28
C ALA A 182 -18.35 15.18 23.66
N ILE A 183 -17.01 15.25 23.65
CA ILE A 183 -16.28 16.34 23.00
C ILE A 183 -16.50 16.30 21.49
N GLY A 184 -16.38 15.13 20.84
CA GLY A 184 -16.60 14.97 19.41
C GLY A 184 -18.01 15.38 18.98
N THR A 185 -19.05 14.93 19.70
CA THR A 185 -20.44 15.34 19.45
C THR A 185 -20.62 16.85 19.58
N ARG A 186 -20.04 17.47 20.61
CA ARG A 186 -20.11 18.91 20.81
C ARG A 186 -19.42 19.67 19.68
N VAL A 187 -18.23 19.23 19.26
CA VAL A 187 -17.48 19.82 18.15
C VAL A 187 -18.30 19.78 16.86
N MET A 188 -18.89 18.63 16.52
CA MET A 188 -19.74 18.50 15.34
C MET A 188 -20.92 19.47 15.36
N HIS A 189 -21.64 19.54 16.50
CA HIS A 189 -22.77 20.45 16.65
C HIS A 189 -22.35 21.91 16.51
N GLN A 190 -21.23 22.29 17.15
CA GLN A 190 -20.69 23.65 17.08
C GLN A 190 -20.35 24.03 15.64
N TRP A 191 -19.65 23.16 14.89
CA TRP A 191 -19.32 23.47 13.50
C TRP A 191 -20.56 23.61 12.61
N MET A 192 -21.61 22.80 12.85
CA MET A 192 -22.88 22.94 12.13
C MET A 192 -23.62 24.25 12.52
N GLU A 193 -23.58 24.64 13.79
CA GLU A 193 -24.17 25.88 14.30
C GLU A 193 -23.47 27.12 13.74
N GLU A 194 -22.14 27.11 13.65
CA GLU A 194 -21.33 28.17 13.02
C GLU A 194 -21.71 28.41 11.56
N ARG A 195 -22.26 27.39 10.88
CA ARG A 195 -22.78 27.48 9.51
C ARG A 195 -24.29 27.74 9.43
N GLY A 196 -24.97 27.90 10.57
CA GLY A 196 -26.41 28.13 10.64
C GLY A 196 -27.24 26.92 10.19
N LEU A 197 -26.68 25.70 10.27
CA LEU A 197 -27.31 24.48 9.78
C LEU A 197 -28.18 23.79 10.84
N THR A 198 -28.11 24.21 12.11
CA THR A 198 -28.85 23.62 13.24
C THR A 198 -30.25 24.21 13.43
N ASP A 199 -30.47 25.49 13.09
CA ASP A 199 -31.71 26.23 13.42
C ASP A 199 -32.75 26.26 12.28
N ASN A 200 -32.48 25.58 11.16
CA ASN A 200 -33.34 25.67 9.99
C ASN A 200 -34.53 24.70 10.07
N LYS A 201 -35.70 25.22 10.45
CA LYS A 201 -36.98 24.48 10.54
C LYS A 201 -37.38 23.73 9.26
N TYR A 202 -36.81 24.08 8.11
CA TYR A 202 -37.13 23.49 6.81
C TYR A 202 -36.08 22.49 6.32
N MET A 203 -34.99 22.30 7.07
CA MET A 203 -33.90 21.41 6.69
C MET A 203 -33.94 20.13 7.53
N THR A 204 -33.91 18.98 6.86
CA THR A 204 -33.73 17.69 7.55
C THR A 204 -32.28 17.54 8.00
N ALA A 205 -32.04 16.70 9.02
CA ALA A 205 -30.69 16.43 9.51
C ALA A 205 -29.75 15.91 8.40
N ASP A 206 -30.26 15.10 7.46
CA ASP A 206 -29.48 14.58 6.35
C ASP A 206 -29.09 15.68 5.35
N VAL A 207 -30.02 16.59 5.02
CA VAL A 207 -29.73 17.72 4.13
C VAL A 207 -28.74 18.68 4.80
N ALA A 208 -28.87 18.90 6.11
CA ALA A 208 -27.94 19.69 6.89
C ALA A 208 -26.52 19.11 6.81
N ARG A 209 -26.39 17.79 6.98
CA ARG A 209 -25.11 17.08 6.93
C ARG A 209 -24.48 17.14 5.54
N ILE A 210 -25.26 16.92 4.47
CA ILE A 210 -24.76 17.01 3.09
C ILE A 210 -24.25 18.43 2.81
N THR A 211 -25.05 19.45 3.17
CA THR A 211 -24.68 20.87 2.98
C THR A 211 -23.40 21.20 3.76
N PHE A 212 -23.27 20.68 4.99
CA PHE A 212 -22.08 20.88 5.81
C PHE A 212 -20.82 20.28 5.18
N VAL A 213 -20.91 19.07 4.64
CA VAL A 213 -19.80 18.41 3.92
C VAL A 213 -19.37 19.27 2.72
N GLU A 214 -20.33 19.72 1.91
CA GLU A 214 -20.05 20.55 0.72
C GLU A 214 -19.36 21.87 1.09
N GLU A 215 -19.77 22.53 2.17
CA GLU A 215 -19.13 23.75 2.67
C GLU A 215 -17.70 23.50 3.15
N LEU A 216 -17.47 22.41 3.89
CA LEU A 216 -16.12 22.04 4.33
C LEU A 216 -15.23 21.68 3.14
N GLU A 217 -15.74 20.97 2.13
CA GLU A 217 -14.96 20.65 0.93
C GLU A 217 -14.51 21.92 0.18
N ARG A 218 -15.38 22.94 0.15
CA ARG A 218 -15.07 24.25 -0.43
C ARG A 218 -14.02 24.99 0.39
N ASP A 219 -14.24 25.15 1.70
CA ASP A 219 -13.47 26.07 2.54
C ASP A 219 -12.23 25.41 3.16
N GLY A 220 -12.31 24.12 3.48
CA GLY A 220 -11.28 23.37 4.19
C GLY A 220 -11.50 23.36 5.69
N LEU A 221 -10.66 22.60 6.39
CA LEU A 221 -10.56 22.72 7.84
C LEU A 221 -9.80 24.01 8.16
N THR A 222 -10.42 24.90 8.96
CA THR A 222 -9.81 26.13 9.46
C THR A 222 -8.85 25.82 10.61
N ALA A 223 -8.08 26.81 11.07
CA ALA A 223 -7.23 26.63 12.25
C ALA A 223 -8.04 26.23 13.50
N SER A 224 -9.23 26.81 13.70
CA SER A 224 -10.13 26.44 14.81
C SER A 224 -10.60 24.99 14.69
N HIS A 225 -10.95 24.52 13.48
CA HIS A 225 -11.33 23.13 13.27
C HIS A 225 -10.20 22.17 13.63
N TRP A 226 -8.96 22.48 13.25
CA TRP A 226 -7.81 21.66 13.64
C TRP A 226 -7.57 21.68 15.16
N GLU A 227 -7.74 22.83 15.80
CA GLU A 227 -7.63 22.93 17.26
C GLU A 227 -8.66 22.04 17.98
N ASP A 228 -9.92 22.09 17.54
CA ASP A 228 -11.01 21.26 18.07
C ASP A 228 -10.71 19.76 17.93
N LEU A 229 -10.25 19.34 16.74
CA LEU A 229 -9.82 17.95 16.50
C LEU A 229 -8.62 17.59 17.39
N GLY A 230 -7.72 18.52 17.63
CA GLY A 230 -6.62 18.37 18.59
C GLY A 230 -7.12 18.04 19.99
N PHE A 231 -8.13 18.76 20.49
CA PHE A 231 -8.73 18.47 21.79
C PHE A 231 -9.43 17.10 21.84
N VAL A 232 -10.08 16.69 20.74
CA VAL A 232 -10.65 15.33 20.61
C VAL A 232 -9.55 14.27 20.75
N LEU A 233 -8.43 14.45 20.04
CA LEU A 233 -7.30 13.50 20.06
C LEU A 233 -6.57 13.49 21.42
N LEU A 234 -6.43 14.65 22.07
CA LEU A 234 -5.91 14.73 23.44
C LEU A 234 -6.81 13.97 24.43
N ALA A 235 -8.13 14.12 24.31
CA ALA A 235 -9.09 13.38 25.14
C ALA A 235 -9.02 11.87 24.90
N ALA A 236 -8.56 11.45 23.72
CA ALA A 236 -8.32 10.06 23.37
C ALA A 236 -6.96 9.51 23.85
N GLY A 237 -6.09 10.36 24.40
CA GLY A 237 -4.81 9.97 24.99
C GLY A 237 -3.58 10.23 24.12
N PHE A 238 -3.70 10.94 23.00
CA PHE A 238 -2.56 11.27 22.14
C PHE A 238 -1.77 12.50 22.66
N SER A 239 -1.27 12.49 23.90
CA SER A 239 -0.65 13.68 24.52
C SER A 239 0.72 14.05 23.91
N ASP A 240 1.56 13.07 23.63
CA ASP A 240 3.01 13.25 23.52
C ASP A 240 3.44 14.13 22.34
N HIS A 241 2.65 14.13 21.26
CA HIS A 241 2.92 14.94 20.06
C HIS A 241 2.01 16.18 19.95
N LEU A 242 0.83 16.17 20.58
CA LEU A 242 -0.20 17.19 20.36
C LEU A 242 -0.12 18.38 21.30
N SER A 243 0.29 18.18 22.56
CA SER A 243 0.22 19.26 23.55
C SER A 243 1.04 20.49 23.12
N GLN A 244 2.24 20.29 22.59
CA GLN A 244 3.09 21.38 22.10
C GLN A 244 2.58 22.00 20.79
N ALA A 245 2.00 21.19 19.90
CA ALA A 245 1.46 21.66 18.63
C ALA A 245 0.22 22.54 18.83
N LEU A 246 -0.65 22.17 19.78
CA LEU A 246 -1.91 22.87 20.05
C LEU A 246 -1.75 24.17 20.84
N GLU A 247 -0.70 24.32 21.65
CA GLU A 247 -0.34 25.61 22.26
C GLU A 247 -0.15 26.73 21.21
N ASN A 248 0.14 26.37 19.96
CA ASN A 248 0.24 27.27 18.84
C ASN A 248 -0.64 26.80 17.66
N ALA A 249 -1.91 26.48 17.90
CA ALA A 249 -2.82 25.94 16.86
C ALA A 249 -2.88 26.77 15.55
N SER A 250 -2.69 28.10 15.63
CA SER A 250 -2.60 28.97 14.44
C SER A 250 -1.36 28.75 13.56
N LYS A 251 -0.39 27.94 14.01
CA LYS A 251 0.89 27.66 13.36
C LYS A 251 1.12 26.18 13.05
N LEU A 252 0.07 25.36 13.06
CA LEU A 252 0.19 23.94 12.70
C LEU A 252 0.81 23.80 11.30
N THR A 253 1.86 22.99 11.21
CA THR A 253 2.57 22.71 9.98
C THR A 253 1.84 21.64 9.17
N ALA A 254 2.23 21.46 7.89
CA ALA A 254 1.69 20.37 7.07
C ALA A 254 1.99 18.98 7.68
N THR A 255 3.16 18.83 8.30
CA THR A 255 3.58 17.60 8.98
C THR A 255 2.71 17.34 10.22
N ASP A 256 2.36 18.37 11.00
CA ASP A 256 1.43 18.23 12.13
C ASP A 256 0.06 17.75 11.66
N HIS A 257 -0.47 18.32 10.58
CA HIS A 257 -1.74 17.85 9.98
C HIS A 257 -1.68 16.38 9.56
N ILE A 258 -0.55 15.92 8.99
CA ILE A 258 -0.37 14.50 8.64
C ILE A 258 -0.44 13.60 9.87
N TYR A 259 0.27 13.94 10.95
CA TYR A 259 0.21 13.17 12.18
C TYR A 259 -1.19 13.18 12.79
N MET A 260 -1.89 14.31 12.78
CA MET A 260 -3.27 14.38 13.24
C MET A 260 -4.20 13.48 12.44
N ILE A 261 -4.05 13.44 11.11
CA ILE A 261 -4.82 12.53 10.25
C ILE A 261 -4.51 11.08 10.59
N GLN A 262 -3.24 10.72 10.79
CA GLN A 262 -2.86 9.38 11.20
C GLN A 262 -3.52 9.00 12.54
N MET A 263 -3.47 9.87 13.55
CA MET A 263 -4.09 9.61 14.85
C MET A 263 -5.62 9.46 14.74
N MET A 264 -6.28 10.26 13.88
CA MET A 264 -7.71 10.08 13.58
C MET A 264 -7.99 8.73 12.90
N CYS A 265 -7.15 8.29 11.96
CA CYS A 265 -7.25 6.96 11.36
C CYS A 265 -7.10 5.86 12.43
N ASP A 266 -6.16 6.01 13.37
CA ASP A 266 -5.97 5.06 14.47
C ASP A 266 -7.21 4.99 15.37
N LEU A 267 -7.89 6.11 15.64
CA LEU A 267 -9.18 6.13 16.34
C LEU A 267 -10.29 5.41 15.58
N LEU A 268 -10.37 5.62 14.27
CA LEU A 268 -11.38 4.97 13.44
C LEU A 268 -11.21 3.45 13.39
N LEU A 269 -10.04 2.90 13.69
CA LEU A 269 -9.87 1.43 13.84
C LEU A 269 -10.73 0.84 14.97
N PHE A 270 -11.17 1.66 15.93
CA PHE A 270 -12.09 1.26 16.99
C PHE A 270 -13.56 1.37 16.59
N HIS A 271 -13.87 1.67 15.32
CA HIS A 271 -15.22 1.63 14.80
C HIS A 271 -15.78 0.19 14.86
N SER A 272 -16.96 0.03 15.48
CA SER A 272 -17.58 -1.27 15.74
C SER A 272 -17.83 -2.10 14.47
N GLN A 273 -18.17 -1.45 13.35
CA GLN A 273 -18.44 -2.13 12.09
C GLN A 273 -17.16 -2.67 11.42
N LEU A 274 -16.03 -1.96 11.55
CA LEU A 274 -14.75 -2.44 11.03
C LEU A 274 -14.30 -3.71 11.74
N ARG A 275 -14.49 -3.78 13.07
CA ARG A 275 -14.18 -4.97 13.86
C ARG A 275 -15.00 -6.19 13.43
N ARG A 276 -16.27 -6.00 13.05
CA ARG A 276 -17.11 -7.09 12.52
C ARG A 276 -16.62 -7.59 11.17
N GLN A 277 -16.16 -6.70 10.29
CA GLN A 277 -15.65 -7.09 8.97
C GLN A 277 -14.40 -7.96 9.05
N TRP A 278 -13.51 -7.74 10.02
CA TRP A 278 -12.29 -8.56 10.17
C TRP A 278 -12.58 -10.04 10.43
N VAL A 279 -13.73 -10.37 11.00
CA VAL A 279 -14.13 -11.75 11.33
C VAL A 279 -14.59 -12.55 10.09
N ILE A 280 -14.95 -11.89 8.99
CA ILE A 280 -15.55 -12.54 7.80
C ILE A 280 -14.50 -13.13 6.83
N THR A 281 -13.21 -12.85 7.06
CA THR A 281 -12.08 -13.16 6.16
C THR A 281 -11.94 -14.64 5.77
N ASP A 282 -12.36 -15.58 6.62
CA ASP A 282 -12.13 -17.01 6.38
C ASP A 282 -12.93 -17.60 5.21
N ALA A 283 -14.11 -17.05 4.90
CA ALA A 283 -14.93 -17.52 3.78
C ALA A 283 -14.27 -17.23 2.42
N ASN A 284 -13.60 -16.09 2.30
CA ASN A 284 -12.98 -15.61 1.05
C ASN A 284 -11.79 -16.49 0.62
N ASN A 285 -11.10 -17.12 1.57
CA ASN A 285 -9.95 -17.99 1.29
C ASN A 285 -10.32 -19.24 0.49
N LYS A 286 -11.52 -19.81 0.71
CA LYS A 286 -11.98 -21.00 -0.04
C LYS A 286 -12.30 -20.63 -1.48
N GLU A 287 -13.01 -19.52 -1.68
CA GLU A 287 -13.36 -19.02 -3.01
C GLU A 287 -12.10 -18.65 -3.80
N HIS A 288 -11.12 -17.99 -3.17
CA HIS A 288 -9.85 -17.64 -3.79
C HIS A 288 -9.13 -18.86 -4.36
N LYS A 289 -9.01 -19.95 -3.59
CA LYS A 289 -8.40 -21.21 -4.05
C LYS A 289 -9.19 -21.86 -5.20
N MET A 290 -10.51 -21.79 -5.18
CA MET A 290 -11.35 -22.33 -6.26
C MET A 290 -11.15 -21.54 -7.57
N VAL A 291 -11.16 -20.21 -7.50
CA VAL A 291 -10.93 -19.33 -8.65
C VAL A 291 -9.51 -19.50 -9.20
N GLU A 292 -8.50 -19.62 -8.34
CA GLU A 292 -7.12 -19.89 -8.76
C GLU A 292 -7.01 -21.23 -9.52
N ALA A 293 -7.65 -22.28 -9.02
CA ALA A 293 -7.65 -23.59 -9.68
C ALA A 293 -8.35 -23.53 -11.04
N ALA A 294 -9.50 -22.86 -11.14
CA ALA A 294 -10.22 -22.67 -12.40
C ALA A 294 -9.39 -21.86 -13.41
N LEU A 295 -8.76 -20.77 -12.96
CA LEU A 295 -7.91 -19.93 -13.79
C LEU A 295 -6.70 -20.72 -14.35
N ARG A 296 -6.11 -21.61 -13.55
CA ARG A 296 -5.02 -22.49 -14.00
C ARG A 296 -5.47 -23.42 -15.12
N VAL A 297 -6.71 -23.93 -15.09
CA VAL A 297 -7.27 -24.77 -16.15
C VAL A 297 -7.52 -23.95 -17.42
N GLU A 298 -8.13 -22.77 -17.30
CA GLU A 298 -8.41 -21.91 -18.46
C GLU A 298 -7.15 -21.38 -19.14
N ARG A 299 -6.09 -21.06 -18.38
CA ARG A 299 -4.79 -20.68 -18.95
C ARG A 299 -4.26 -21.77 -19.89
N ARG A 300 -4.27 -23.03 -19.46
CA ARG A 300 -3.85 -24.18 -20.29
C ARG A 300 -4.75 -24.40 -21.51
N ARG A 301 -6.05 -24.13 -21.41
CA ARG A 301 -6.97 -24.20 -22.55
C ARG A 301 -6.66 -23.12 -23.59
N SER A 302 -6.44 -21.88 -23.13
CA SER A 302 -6.14 -20.75 -24.01
C SER A 302 -4.82 -20.87 -24.78
N GLU A 303 -3.84 -21.61 -24.24
CA GLU A 303 -2.57 -21.89 -24.95
C GLU A 303 -2.77 -22.80 -26.18
N ASN A 304 -3.86 -23.56 -26.23
CA ASN A 304 -4.12 -24.56 -27.26
C ASN A 304 -5.24 -24.17 -28.24
N THR A 305 -5.98 -23.08 -27.97
CA THR A 305 -7.19 -22.72 -28.72
C THR A 305 -7.38 -21.21 -28.77
N GLU A 306 -7.71 -20.67 -29.95
CA GLU A 306 -8.06 -19.26 -30.18
C GLU A 306 -9.57 -18.96 -30.01
N ASP A 307 -10.29 -19.75 -29.22
CA ASP A 307 -11.74 -19.59 -29.04
C ASP A 307 -12.05 -18.32 -28.22
N PRO A 308 -12.82 -17.35 -28.76
CA PRO A 308 -13.21 -16.14 -28.05
C PRO A 308 -13.91 -16.40 -26.71
N LYS A 309 -14.68 -17.49 -26.57
CA LYS A 309 -15.39 -17.81 -25.32
C LYS A 309 -14.43 -18.25 -24.21
N ILE A 310 -13.41 -19.04 -24.56
CA ILE A 310 -12.34 -19.44 -23.62
C ILE A 310 -11.60 -18.19 -23.15
N TYR A 311 -11.36 -17.27 -24.07
CA TYR A 311 -10.72 -16.01 -23.79
C TYR A 311 -11.54 -15.11 -22.84
N GLU A 312 -12.85 -14.90 -23.10
CA GLU A 312 -13.75 -14.15 -22.22
C GLU A 312 -13.87 -14.77 -20.83
N SER A 313 -13.98 -16.10 -20.76
CA SER A 313 -13.99 -16.86 -19.51
C SER A 313 -12.73 -16.63 -18.69
N ARG A 314 -11.55 -16.67 -19.33
CA ARG A 314 -10.27 -16.36 -18.68
C ARG A 314 -10.24 -14.92 -18.17
N LEU A 315 -10.75 -13.94 -18.92
CA LEU A 315 -10.83 -12.54 -18.50
C LEU A 315 -11.67 -12.36 -17.24
N ALA A 316 -12.85 -12.98 -17.20
CA ALA A 316 -13.71 -12.96 -16.02
C ALA A 316 -13.02 -13.59 -14.80
N LEU A 317 -12.32 -14.71 -14.97
CA LEU A 317 -11.59 -15.38 -13.89
C LEU A 317 -10.37 -14.58 -13.42
N GLU A 318 -9.60 -13.95 -14.31
CA GLU A 318 -8.46 -13.11 -13.91
C GLU A 318 -8.90 -11.86 -13.15
N LYS A 319 -10.01 -11.23 -13.59
CA LYS A 319 -10.63 -10.11 -12.85
C LYS A 319 -11.08 -10.55 -11.46
N LYS A 320 -11.82 -11.66 -11.38
CA LYS A 320 -12.31 -12.20 -10.10
C LYS A 320 -11.16 -12.64 -9.17
N TYR A 321 -10.11 -13.24 -9.72
CA TYR A 321 -8.90 -13.60 -8.96
C TYR A 321 -8.22 -12.35 -8.38
N LEU A 322 -8.11 -11.28 -9.18
CA LEU A 322 -7.54 -10.03 -8.72
C LEU A 322 -8.39 -9.40 -7.61
N GLU A 323 -9.71 -9.32 -7.78
CA GLU A 323 -10.65 -8.82 -6.76
C GLU A 323 -10.50 -9.58 -5.43
N LEU A 324 -10.51 -10.92 -5.48
CA LEU A 324 -10.32 -11.75 -4.28
C LEU A 324 -8.92 -11.62 -3.68
N THR A 325 -7.89 -11.38 -4.51
CA THR A 325 -6.51 -11.16 -4.02
C THR A 325 -6.40 -9.81 -3.31
N ILE A 326 -7.01 -8.76 -3.87
CA ILE A 326 -7.11 -7.44 -3.24
C ILE A 326 -7.85 -7.54 -1.91
N GLU A 327 -8.98 -8.24 -1.88
CA GLU A 327 -9.76 -8.45 -0.66
C GLU A 327 -8.98 -9.25 0.39
N GLY A 328 -8.28 -10.31 -0.04
CA GLY A 328 -7.35 -11.04 0.83
C GLY A 328 -6.21 -10.16 1.34
N HIS A 329 -5.73 -9.21 0.54
CA HIS A 329 -4.71 -8.25 0.96
C HIS A 329 -5.25 -7.21 1.95
N ARG A 330 -6.48 -6.69 1.76
CA ARG A 330 -7.16 -5.75 2.66
C ARG A 330 -7.42 -6.35 4.05
N SER A 331 -7.62 -7.64 4.13
CA SER A 331 -7.87 -8.34 5.39
C SER A 331 -6.59 -8.70 6.17
N THR A 332 -5.40 -8.64 5.54
CA THR A 332 -4.13 -8.94 6.21
C THR A 332 -3.65 -7.75 7.05
N LYS A 333 -3.13 -8.00 8.26
CA LYS A 333 -2.43 -6.98 9.08
C LYS A 333 -1.04 -6.72 8.46
N ARG A 334 -0.75 -5.50 7.98
CA ARG A 334 0.39 -5.24 7.07
C ARG A 334 1.40 -4.17 7.49
N LEU A 335 1.23 -3.54 8.64
CA LEU A 335 2.26 -2.64 9.17
C LEU A 335 3.37 -3.40 9.91
N GLU A 336 3.76 -4.55 9.36
CA GLU A 336 4.86 -5.37 9.86
C GLU A 336 5.76 -5.74 8.67
N PRO A 337 7.09 -5.84 8.89
CA PRO A 337 8.00 -6.30 7.84
C PRO A 337 7.56 -7.66 7.28
N ALA A 338 7.59 -7.79 5.95
CA ALA A 338 7.32 -9.05 5.25
C ALA A 338 8.41 -10.11 5.53
N GLY A 339 9.64 -9.65 5.79
CA GLY A 339 10.77 -10.49 6.14
C GLY A 339 12.06 -9.68 6.31
N HIS A 340 13.15 -10.37 6.63
CA HIS A 340 14.48 -9.79 6.69
C HIS A 340 15.52 -10.74 6.09
N ASP A 341 16.65 -10.20 5.65
CA ASP A 341 17.81 -10.98 5.24
C ASP A 341 18.89 -11.02 6.35
N ASN A 342 19.95 -11.80 6.12
CA ASN A 342 21.09 -11.89 7.05
C ASN A 342 21.94 -10.62 7.09
N LYS A 343 21.71 -9.67 6.18
CA LYS A 343 22.41 -8.38 6.12
C LYS A 343 21.69 -7.30 6.93
N GLY A 344 20.49 -7.60 7.46
CA GLY A 344 19.68 -6.65 8.22
C GLY A 344 18.80 -5.76 7.35
N ASN A 345 18.55 -6.12 6.08
CA ASN A 345 17.53 -5.47 5.28
C ASN A 345 16.15 -5.97 5.71
N GLU A 346 15.24 -5.05 6.01
CA GLU A 346 13.83 -5.34 6.26
C GLU A 346 13.04 -5.12 4.96
N TYR A 347 12.24 -6.11 4.57
CA TYR A 347 11.45 -6.05 3.35
C TYR A 347 9.99 -5.73 3.62
N TRP A 348 9.41 -4.89 2.78
CA TRP A 348 8.06 -4.37 2.89
C TRP A 348 7.34 -4.50 1.55
N ILE A 349 6.06 -4.90 1.59
CA ILE A 349 5.21 -5.04 0.39
C ILE A 349 3.98 -4.16 0.58
N PHE A 350 3.97 -3.04 -0.14
CA PHE A 350 2.87 -2.09 -0.13
C PHE A 350 1.89 -2.36 -1.29
N ASN A 351 0.59 -2.24 -1.02
CA ASN A 351 -0.45 -2.49 -2.01
C ASN A 351 -0.69 -1.27 -2.91
N ASP A 352 -1.29 -1.49 -4.07
CA ASP A 352 -1.78 -0.42 -4.92
C ASP A 352 -3.17 0.05 -4.43
N LEU A 353 -3.34 1.35 -4.25
CA LEU A 353 -4.62 1.94 -3.90
C LEU A 353 -5.61 1.98 -5.08
N ILE A 354 -5.12 2.19 -6.30
CA ILE A 354 -5.97 2.52 -7.45
C ILE A 354 -6.79 1.31 -7.89
N THR A 355 -6.13 0.16 -8.01
CA THR A 355 -6.80 -1.09 -8.36
C THR A 355 -7.83 -1.50 -7.31
N ALA A 356 -7.59 -1.15 -6.04
CA ALA A 356 -8.48 -1.50 -4.93
C ALA A 356 -9.86 -0.82 -5.06
N HIS A 357 -9.91 0.42 -5.55
CA HIS A 357 -11.16 1.21 -5.60
C HIS A 357 -11.80 1.26 -7.00
N GLY A 358 -11.61 0.23 -7.82
CA GLY A 358 -12.31 0.07 -9.10
C GLY A 358 -11.89 1.04 -10.22
N GLY A 359 -10.80 1.78 -10.04
CA GLY A 359 -10.31 2.77 -11.00
C GLY A 359 -9.57 2.15 -12.19
N CYS A 360 -10.28 1.69 -13.22
CA CYS A 360 -9.68 1.28 -14.50
C CYS A 360 -9.18 2.49 -15.33
N GLY A 361 -8.12 3.18 -14.91
CA GLY A 361 -7.63 4.31 -15.72
C GLY A 361 -6.44 5.17 -15.27
N ALA A 362 -5.56 4.74 -14.36
CA ALA A 362 -4.57 5.67 -13.79
C ALA A 362 -3.08 5.28 -13.89
N ASP A 363 -2.67 4.53 -14.92
CA ASP A 363 -1.24 4.25 -15.21
C ASP A 363 -0.39 5.51 -15.41
N SER A 364 -0.97 6.61 -15.90
CA SER A 364 -0.19 7.80 -16.31
C SER A 364 0.12 8.77 -15.17
N ARG A 365 -0.38 8.54 -13.95
CA ARG A 365 -0.30 9.52 -12.86
C ARG A 365 0.54 9.09 -11.66
N ASN A 366 0.94 7.82 -11.57
CA ASN A 366 1.82 7.40 -10.51
C ASN A 366 3.28 7.67 -10.88
N SER A 367 3.82 8.81 -10.47
CA SER A 367 5.23 9.16 -10.68
C SER A 367 6.20 8.27 -9.88
N GLU A 368 5.70 7.57 -8.86
CA GLU A 368 6.50 6.71 -7.97
C GLU A 368 5.85 5.32 -7.85
N PRO A 369 5.96 4.48 -8.90
CA PRO A 369 5.34 3.15 -8.93
C PRO A 369 5.84 2.21 -7.83
N PHE A 370 6.99 2.52 -7.22
CA PHE A 370 7.61 1.65 -6.23
C PHE A 370 6.83 1.54 -4.91
N TRP A 371 6.01 2.52 -4.56
CA TRP A 371 5.11 2.44 -3.40
C TRP A 371 3.91 1.51 -3.60
N ALA A 372 3.62 1.10 -4.83
CA ALA A 372 2.42 0.36 -5.17
C ALA A 372 2.69 -1.01 -5.78
N TYR A 373 3.80 -1.14 -6.52
CA TYR A 373 4.11 -2.31 -7.33
C TYR A 373 5.41 -3.00 -6.95
N SER A 374 6.32 -2.32 -6.24
CA SER A 374 7.63 -2.90 -5.86
C SER A 374 7.61 -3.62 -4.51
N VAL A 375 8.72 -4.29 -4.22
CA VAL A 375 9.15 -4.64 -2.87
C VAL A 375 10.12 -3.56 -2.40
N VAL A 376 9.89 -3.01 -1.21
CA VAL A 376 10.76 -2.00 -0.61
C VAL A 376 11.66 -2.67 0.41
N ALA A 377 12.95 -2.40 0.38
CA ALA A 377 13.91 -2.83 1.38
C ALA A 377 14.43 -1.62 2.16
N ILE A 378 14.47 -1.72 3.48
CA ILE A 378 14.96 -0.68 4.38
C ILE A 378 16.15 -1.26 5.15
N GLY A 379 17.33 -0.70 4.94
CA GLY A 379 18.56 -1.26 5.48
C GLY A 379 19.81 -0.86 4.70
N PRO A 380 20.94 -1.58 4.90
CA PRO A 380 22.22 -1.27 4.25
C PRO A 380 22.21 -1.51 2.73
N GLY A 381 21.21 -2.23 2.21
CA GLY A 381 21.11 -2.59 0.79
C GLY A 381 21.88 -3.87 0.44
N PRO A 382 22.11 -4.13 -0.85
CA PRO A 382 22.79 -5.35 -1.29
C PRO A 382 24.31 -5.30 -1.09
N SER A 383 24.89 -4.08 -1.07
CA SER A 383 26.32 -3.83 -0.95
C SER A 383 26.73 -3.73 0.52
N THR A 384 27.82 -4.39 0.90
CA THR A 384 28.37 -4.35 2.27
C THR A 384 29.15 -3.09 2.58
N SER A 385 29.36 -2.22 1.58
CA SER A 385 30.24 -1.04 1.72
C SER A 385 29.67 0.07 2.59
N THR A 386 28.34 0.25 2.59
CA THR A 386 27.66 1.28 3.37
C THR A 386 26.82 0.63 4.46
N LYS A 387 27.18 0.85 5.73
CA LYS A 387 26.36 0.43 6.87
C LYS A 387 25.18 1.37 7.15
N GLU A 388 25.01 2.41 6.34
CA GLU A 388 23.94 3.40 6.50
C GLU A 388 22.60 2.81 6.10
N ARG A 389 21.59 3.05 6.93
CA ARG A 389 20.19 2.68 6.66
C ARG A 389 19.65 3.52 5.52
N GLN A 390 19.23 2.88 4.43
CA GLN A 390 18.68 3.52 3.25
C GLN A 390 17.42 2.78 2.78
N TRP A 391 16.66 3.44 1.92
CA TRP A 391 15.46 2.89 1.30
C TRP A 391 15.77 2.47 -0.13
N TRP A 392 15.35 1.26 -0.49
CA TRP A 392 15.59 0.64 -1.78
C TRP A 392 14.30 0.07 -2.32
N HIS A 393 14.15 0.02 -3.64
CA HIS A 393 13.06 -0.71 -4.28
C HIS A 393 13.57 -1.75 -5.29
N ILE A 394 12.75 -2.78 -5.44
CA ILE A 394 12.92 -3.90 -6.35
C ILE A 394 11.63 -3.99 -7.15
N SER A 395 11.67 -3.51 -8.39
CA SER A 395 10.47 -3.15 -9.15
C SER A 395 10.06 -4.12 -10.24
N ASP A 396 11.00 -4.86 -10.85
CA ASP A 396 10.64 -5.76 -11.93
C ASP A 396 10.18 -7.12 -11.42
N ILE A 397 9.30 -7.78 -12.18
CA ILE A 397 8.79 -9.11 -11.81
C ILE A 397 9.96 -10.11 -11.73
N GLU A 398 10.86 -10.01 -12.69
CA GLU A 398 12.09 -10.78 -12.80
C GLU A 398 13.00 -10.54 -11.59
N ASP A 399 13.16 -9.28 -11.17
CA ASP A 399 13.95 -8.91 -9.99
C ASP A 399 13.30 -9.45 -8.70
N ILE A 400 11.97 -9.42 -8.56
CA ILE A 400 11.26 -9.98 -7.39
C ILE A 400 11.39 -11.51 -7.37
N LEU A 401 11.34 -12.18 -8.52
CA LEU A 401 11.58 -13.62 -8.62
C LEU A 401 13.04 -13.97 -8.28
N GLN A 402 13.99 -13.15 -8.70
CA GLN A 402 15.40 -13.29 -8.34
C GLN A 402 15.63 -13.05 -6.85
N LEU A 403 14.99 -12.03 -6.26
CA LEU A 403 15.00 -11.79 -4.82
C LEU A 403 14.60 -13.04 -4.06
N ARG A 404 13.48 -13.66 -4.45
CA ARG A 404 12.99 -14.89 -3.82
C ARG A 404 14.04 -16.01 -3.88
N LYS A 405 14.59 -16.29 -5.07
CA LYS A 405 15.61 -17.33 -5.27
C LYS A 405 16.90 -17.06 -4.47
N TRP A 406 17.30 -15.80 -4.42
CA TRP A 406 18.47 -15.35 -3.68
C TRP A 406 18.26 -15.52 -2.17
N LEU A 407 17.12 -15.10 -1.63
CA LEU A 407 16.77 -15.28 -0.22
C LEU A 407 16.63 -16.75 0.17
N GLU A 408 16.02 -17.60 -0.67
CA GLU A 408 15.93 -19.06 -0.44
C GLU A 408 17.32 -19.73 -0.35
N LYS A 409 18.36 -19.10 -0.92
CA LYS A 409 19.75 -19.60 -0.87
C LYS A 409 20.58 -18.98 0.26
N GLU A 410 20.46 -17.67 0.51
CA GLU A 410 21.25 -16.98 1.53
C GLU A 410 20.69 -17.12 2.95
N ALA A 411 19.37 -17.18 3.08
CA ALA A 411 18.70 -17.26 4.37
C ALA A 411 17.94 -18.59 4.50
N ALA A 412 17.52 -18.92 5.72
CA ALA A 412 16.29 -19.67 5.90
C ALA A 412 15.17 -18.63 5.99
N PRO A 413 14.76 -17.96 4.89
CA PRO A 413 13.65 -17.03 4.97
C PRO A 413 12.46 -17.80 5.52
N SER A 414 11.61 -17.14 6.29
CA SER A 414 10.34 -17.76 6.63
C SER A 414 9.69 -18.21 5.33
N SER A 415 9.23 -19.46 5.26
CA SER A 415 8.52 -19.98 4.08
C SER A 415 7.38 -19.05 3.67
N GLN A 416 6.84 -18.31 4.63
CA GLN A 416 5.88 -17.23 4.49
C GLN A 416 6.37 -16.07 3.61
N PHE A 417 7.58 -15.53 3.79
CA PHE A 417 8.04 -14.39 2.99
C PHE A 417 8.23 -14.78 1.52
N SER A 418 8.84 -15.94 1.24
CA SER A 418 8.95 -16.46 -0.13
C SER A 418 7.59 -16.64 -0.79
N GLN A 419 6.58 -17.07 -0.02
CA GLN A 419 5.20 -17.17 -0.50
C GLN A 419 4.59 -15.80 -0.80
N GLN A 420 4.82 -14.79 0.03
CA GLN A 420 4.34 -13.42 -0.20
C GLN A 420 4.96 -12.80 -1.46
N LEU A 421 6.26 -13.03 -1.72
CA LEU A 421 6.91 -12.60 -2.96
C LEU A 421 6.29 -13.24 -4.19
N LEU A 422 5.95 -14.54 -4.13
CA LEU A 422 5.28 -15.24 -5.23
C LEU A 422 3.87 -14.70 -5.46
N GLN A 423 3.09 -14.47 -4.39
CA GLN A 423 1.77 -13.86 -4.48
C GLN A 423 1.84 -12.47 -5.11
N ARG A 424 2.87 -11.68 -4.74
CA ARG A 424 3.11 -10.36 -5.33
C ARG A 424 3.39 -10.44 -6.82
N VAL A 425 4.22 -11.38 -7.27
CA VAL A 425 4.48 -11.61 -8.71
C VAL A 425 3.19 -11.98 -9.45
N GLN A 426 2.37 -12.87 -8.88
CA GLN A 426 1.08 -13.25 -9.48
C GLN A 426 0.14 -12.05 -9.61
N TYR A 427 0.05 -11.22 -8.57
CA TYR A 427 -0.71 -9.97 -8.58
C TYR A 427 -0.27 -9.03 -9.71
N LEU A 428 1.04 -8.78 -9.84
CA LEU A 428 1.58 -7.90 -10.88
C LEU A 428 1.34 -8.44 -12.30
N HIS A 429 1.40 -9.75 -12.50
CA HIS A 429 1.04 -10.35 -13.79
C HIS A 429 -0.44 -10.14 -14.12
N SER A 430 -1.34 -10.35 -13.16
CA SER A 430 -2.78 -10.10 -13.35
C SER A 430 -3.06 -8.64 -13.70
N LEU A 431 -2.40 -7.68 -13.05
CA LEU A 431 -2.48 -6.26 -13.41
C LEU A 431 -2.05 -5.99 -14.86
N ARG A 432 -0.81 -6.39 -15.22
CA ARG A 432 -0.27 -6.19 -16.57
C ARG A 432 -1.19 -6.78 -17.64
N TRP A 433 -1.80 -7.94 -17.36
CA TRP A 433 -2.70 -8.59 -18.29
C TRP A 433 -4.02 -7.81 -18.48
N ILE A 434 -4.66 -7.37 -17.40
CA ILE A 434 -5.89 -6.56 -17.47
C ILE A 434 -5.64 -5.23 -18.19
N GLU A 435 -4.53 -4.55 -17.91
CA GLU A 435 -4.15 -3.30 -18.58
C GLU A 435 -3.97 -3.48 -20.10
N ALA A 436 -3.30 -4.56 -20.52
CA ALA A 436 -3.10 -4.87 -21.92
C ALA A 436 -4.45 -5.01 -22.65
N GLN A 437 -5.46 -5.59 -22.00
CA GLN A 437 -6.79 -5.70 -22.59
C GLN A 437 -7.57 -4.39 -22.62
N GLY A 438 -7.48 -3.57 -21.57
CA GLY A 438 -8.06 -2.23 -21.59
C GLY A 438 -7.52 -1.37 -22.74
N LYS A 439 -6.23 -1.49 -23.05
CA LYS A 439 -5.57 -0.76 -24.16
C LYS A 439 -6.00 -1.31 -25.53
N ASN A 440 -6.15 -2.63 -25.68
CA ASN A 440 -6.58 -3.25 -26.94
C ASN A 440 -8.07 -3.06 -27.25
N GLY A 441 -8.95 -3.15 -26.23
CA GLY A 441 -10.38 -2.87 -26.38
C GLY A 441 -10.66 -1.42 -26.80
N ARG A 442 -9.93 -0.45 -26.23
CA ARG A 442 -10.04 0.97 -26.65
C ARG A 442 -9.60 1.21 -28.09
N LYS A 443 -8.60 0.46 -28.59
CA LYS A 443 -8.16 0.54 -30.00
C LYS A 443 -9.16 -0.08 -30.98
N ALA A 444 -9.93 -1.07 -30.54
CA ALA A 444 -10.97 -1.70 -31.37
C ALA A 444 -12.25 -0.86 -31.49
N ILE A 445 -12.57 -0.05 -30.48
CA ILE A 445 -13.72 0.87 -30.48
C ILE A 445 -13.40 2.19 -31.22
N ALA A 446 -12.13 2.56 -31.32
CA ALA A 446 -11.67 3.76 -32.01
C ALA A 446 -11.41 3.56 -33.52
N LYS A 447 -11.64 2.35 -34.04
CA LYS A 447 -11.65 2.02 -35.48
C LYS A 447 -13.08 1.71 -35.89
#